data_AF-A0A1A7WX85-F1
#
_entry.id   AF-A0A1A7WX85-F1
#
_cell.length_a   1.000
_cell.length_b   1.000
_cell.length_c   1.000
_cell.angle_alpha   90.00
_cell.angle_beta   90.00
_cell.angle_gamma   90.00
#
_symmetry.space_group_name_H-M   'P 1'
#
loop_
_entity.id
_entity.type
_entity.pdbx_description
1 polymer ?
#
loop_
_entity_poly.entity_id
_entity_poly.type
_entity_poly.pdbx_seq_one_letter_code
_entity_poly.pdbx_strand_id
1 'polypeptide(L)'
;DPQFAGRVRWQGRPAHGDVSISLINATLNDNGTYTCSVRNPPDVHGSTNSHTVLTVTPKSRGIRFTDVGVLLIFVLLPSAVITLVLIGRILRPRKEQSQPKAYRSPIEVIEGEEYVTH
;
A
#
# COMPACT_ATOMS: atom_id res chain seq x y z
N ASP A 1 9.53 -39.68 16.75
CA ASP A 1 10.11 -39.08 15.54
C ASP A 1 10.92 -37.85 15.96
N PRO A 2 12.24 -37.82 15.72
CA PRO A 2 13.09 -36.68 16.04
C PRO A 2 12.63 -35.37 15.38
N GLN A 3 11.90 -35.43 14.26
CA GLN A 3 11.40 -34.24 13.56
C GLN A 3 10.56 -33.32 14.47
N PHE A 4 9.72 -33.88 15.33
CA PHE A 4 8.75 -33.13 16.13
C PHE A 4 9.19 -32.89 17.59
N ALA A 5 10.37 -33.37 17.96
CA ALA A 5 10.88 -33.29 19.32
C ALA A 5 10.92 -31.84 19.84
N GLY A 6 10.32 -31.60 21.00
CA GLY A 6 10.30 -30.28 21.65
C GLY A 6 9.43 -29.21 20.98
N ARG A 7 8.75 -29.52 19.87
CA ARG A 7 7.91 -28.57 19.11
C ARG A 7 6.41 -28.80 19.25
N VAL A 8 5.99 -29.96 19.76
CA VAL A 8 4.57 -30.28 19.96
C VAL A 8 4.17 -29.92 21.39
N ARG A 9 3.09 -29.14 21.52
CA ARG A 9 2.50 -28.79 22.82
C ARG A 9 1.03 -29.19 22.87
N TRP A 10 0.64 -29.76 24.01
CA TRP A 10 -0.75 -30.09 24.29
C TRP A 10 -1.56 -28.82 24.60
N GLN A 11 -2.73 -28.67 23.96
CA GLN A 11 -3.62 -27.52 24.14
C GLN A 11 -5.03 -27.91 24.60
N GLY A 12 -5.44 -29.15 24.35
CA GLY A 12 -6.80 -29.61 24.60
C GLY A 12 -7.11 -29.97 26.05
N ARG A 13 -8.32 -30.46 26.27
CA ARG A 13 -8.80 -31.05 27.54
C ARG A 13 -9.48 -32.38 27.24
N PRO A 14 -8.77 -33.52 27.38
CA PRO A 14 -9.30 -34.83 26.99
C PRO A 14 -10.60 -35.19 27.72
N ALA A 15 -10.70 -34.81 29.00
CA ALA A 15 -11.89 -35.03 29.83
C ALA A 15 -13.16 -34.31 29.31
N HIS A 16 -12.99 -33.32 28.43
CA HIS A 16 -14.08 -32.59 27.77
C HIS A 16 -14.17 -32.89 26.27
N GLY A 17 -13.47 -33.93 25.78
CA GLY A 17 -13.46 -34.30 24.37
C GLY A 17 -12.60 -33.41 23.46
N ASP A 18 -11.77 -32.54 24.03
CA ASP A 18 -10.86 -31.68 23.26
C ASP A 18 -9.44 -32.29 23.23
N VAL A 19 -9.01 -32.68 22.04
CA VAL A 19 -7.73 -33.37 21.79
C VAL A 19 -6.76 -32.50 20.99
N SER A 20 -6.87 -31.17 21.14
CA SER A 20 -6.08 -30.21 20.38
C SER A 20 -4.59 -30.21 20.76
N ILE A 21 -3.72 -30.16 19.75
CA ILE A 21 -2.27 -29.97 19.89
C ILE A 21 -1.82 -28.77 19.06
N SER A 22 -0.70 -28.17 19.43
CA SER A 22 -0.02 -27.15 18.64
C SER A 22 1.37 -27.60 18.23
N LEU A 23 1.72 -27.35 16.96
CA LEU A 23 3.08 -27.51 16.42
C LEU A 23 3.74 -26.14 16.34
N ILE A 24 4.78 -25.93 17.14
CA ILE A 24 5.52 -24.68 17.25
C ILE A 24 6.63 -24.65 16.19
N ASN A 25 6.89 -23.48 15.61
CA ASN A 25 7.92 -23.29 14.58
C ASN A 25 7.75 -24.28 13.42
N ALA A 26 6.55 -24.30 12.83
CA ALA A 26 6.27 -25.11 11.66
C ALA A 26 7.16 -24.69 10.47
N THR A 27 7.71 -25.67 9.78
CA THR A 27 8.63 -25.51 8.64
C THR A 27 8.06 -26.17 7.39
N LEU A 28 8.62 -25.88 6.21
CA LEU A 28 8.20 -26.53 4.96
C LEU A 28 8.34 -28.07 5.01
N ASN A 29 9.26 -28.59 5.83
CA ASN A 29 9.46 -30.03 6.01
C ASN A 29 8.34 -30.70 6.81
N ASP A 30 7.51 -29.90 7.49
CA ASP A 30 6.35 -30.39 8.24
C ASP A 30 5.10 -30.51 7.36
N ASN A 31 5.18 -30.17 6.07
CA ASN A 31 4.08 -30.35 5.13
C ASN A 31 3.71 -31.82 4.98
N GLY A 32 2.41 -32.11 5.00
CA GLY A 32 1.94 -33.48 4.79
C GLY A 32 0.53 -33.72 5.30
N THR A 33 0.11 -34.98 5.19
CA THR A 33 -1.17 -35.46 5.71
C THR A 33 -0.95 -36.09 7.08
N TYR A 34 -1.57 -35.49 8.09
CA TYR A 34 -1.53 -35.95 9.47
C TYR A 34 -2.79 -36.75 9.77
N THR A 35 -2.63 -37.77 10.61
CA THR A 35 -3.73 -38.66 11.02
C THR A 35 -3.96 -38.49 12.52
N CYS A 36 -5.18 -38.14 12.91
CA CYS A 36 -5.64 -38.24 14.28
C CYS A 36 -6.22 -39.64 14.49
N SER A 37 -5.73 -40.38 15.49
CA SER A 37 -6.23 -41.71 15.83
C SER A 37 -6.64 -41.70 17.30
N VAL A 38 -7.94 -41.86 17.55
CA VAL A 38 -8.49 -41.88 18.92
C VAL A 38 -8.84 -43.32 19.29
N ARG A 39 -8.37 -43.73 20.47
CA ARG A 39 -8.70 -45.02 21.08
C ARG A 39 -9.29 -44.77 22.45
N ASN A 40 -10.46 -45.32 22.71
CA ASN A 40 -11.16 -45.19 23.98
C ASN A 40 -11.36 -46.60 24.59
N PRO A 41 -10.46 -47.08 25.46
CA PRO A 41 -10.66 -48.38 26.11
C PRO A 41 -12.03 -48.43 26.85
N PRO A 42 -12.82 -49.52 26.76
CA PRO A 42 -12.48 -50.88 26.35
C PRO A 42 -12.69 -51.17 24.85
N ASP A 43 -12.72 -50.17 23.95
CA ASP A 43 -12.99 -50.36 22.53
C ASP A 43 -11.97 -51.30 21.86
N VAL A 44 -12.30 -52.60 21.78
CA VAL A 44 -11.44 -53.66 21.24
C VAL A 44 -11.39 -53.65 19.70
N HIS A 45 -12.36 -52.98 19.05
CA HIS A 45 -12.63 -53.15 17.62
C HIS A 45 -12.30 -51.94 16.73
N GLY A 46 -11.72 -50.84 17.23
CA GLY A 46 -11.27 -49.80 16.30
C GLY A 46 -10.78 -48.50 16.93
N SER A 47 -9.90 -47.83 16.19
CA SER A 47 -9.57 -46.42 16.40
C SER A 47 -10.29 -45.57 15.37
N THR A 48 -10.97 -44.51 15.80
CA THR A 48 -11.49 -43.51 14.85
C THR A 48 -10.31 -42.74 14.30
N ASN A 49 -10.12 -42.85 12.98
CA ASN A 49 -9.06 -42.15 12.27
C ASN A 49 -9.66 -40.99 11.48
N SER A 50 -9.07 -39.81 11.59
CA SER A 50 -9.36 -38.67 10.73
C SER A 50 -8.07 -38.11 10.15
N HIS A 51 -8.15 -37.55 8.95
CA HIS A 51 -7.00 -37.00 8.24
C HIS A 51 -7.12 -35.49 8.10
N THR A 52 -5.99 -34.79 8.22
CA THR A 52 -5.88 -33.35 7.98
C THR A 52 -4.60 -33.05 7.21
N VAL A 53 -4.64 -32.06 6.32
CA VAL A 53 -3.48 -31.66 5.53
C VAL A 53 -2.89 -30.38 6.12
N LEU A 54 -1.62 -30.45 6.51
CA LEU A 54 -0.86 -29.28 6.94
C LEU A 54 -0.07 -28.73 5.75
N THR A 55 -0.38 -27.49 5.37
CA THR A 55 0.36 -26.73 4.35
C THR A 55 1.00 -25.51 4.99
N VAL A 56 2.30 -25.59 5.22
CA VAL A 56 3.14 -24.46 5.62
C VAL A 56 3.51 -23.69 4.35
N THR A 57 3.12 -22.43 4.30
CA THR A 57 3.49 -21.50 3.24
C THR A 57 4.48 -20.46 3.78
N PRO A 58 5.48 -20.07 2.98
CA PRO A 58 6.36 -18.98 3.38
C PRO A 58 5.54 -17.71 3.53
N LYS A 59 5.80 -16.96 4.60
CA LYS A 59 5.14 -15.67 4.82
C LYS A 59 5.58 -14.71 3.71
N SER A 60 4.70 -14.49 2.74
CA SER A 60 4.89 -13.46 1.72
C SER A 60 5.06 -12.12 2.42
N ARG A 61 6.18 -11.43 2.16
CA ARG A 61 6.34 -10.00 2.48
C ARG A 61 5.45 -9.20 1.52
N GLY A 62 4.14 -9.30 1.71
CA GLY A 62 3.18 -8.48 0.98
C GLY A 62 3.19 -7.07 1.57
N ILE A 63 3.52 -6.06 0.75
CA ILE A 63 3.21 -4.68 1.09
C ILE A 63 1.69 -4.57 1.01
N ARG A 64 1.05 -4.46 2.17
CA ARG A 64 -0.41 -4.30 2.27
C ARG A 64 -0.70 -2.81 2.11
N PHE A 65 -0.95 -2.39 0.87
CA PHE A 65 -1.47 -1.05 0.64
C PHE A 65 -2.93 -1.01 1.05
N THR A 66 -3.29 -0.14 1.99
CA THR A 66 -4.69 0.15 2.29
C THR A 66 -5.28 0.96 1.15
N ASP A 67 -6.55 0.74 0.83
CA ASP A 67 -7.25 1.49 -0.23
C ASP A 67 -7.12 3.01 -0.02
N VAL A 68 -7.28 3.46 1.23
CA VAL A 68 -7.05 4.84 1.66
C VAL A 68 -5.62 5.30 1.38
N GLY A 69 -4.61 4.48 1.68
CA GLY A 69 -3.21 4.81 1.42
C GLY A 69 -2.91 4.97 -0.07
N VAL A 70 -3.51 4.14 -0.92
CA VAL A 70 -3.40 4.23 -2.37
C VAL A 70 -4.04 5.52 -2.88
N LEU A 71 -5.27 5.82 -2.46
CA LEU A 71 -5.98 7.05 -2.85
C LEU A 71 -5.21 8.30 -2.42
N LEU A 72 -4.66 8.33 -1.20
CA LEU A 72 -3.85 9.46 -0.73
C LEU A 72 -2.60 9.66 -1.59
N ILE A 73 -1.92 8.59 -2.00
CA ILE A 73 -0.76 8.70 -2.90
C ILE A 73 -1.18 9.32 -4.24
N PHE A 74 -2.29 8.86 -4.82
CA PHE A 74 -2.81 9.39 -6.08
C PHE A 74 -3.32 10.83 -6.01
N VAL A 75 -3.71 11.34 -4.84
CA VAL A 75 -4.14 12.73 -4.67
C VAL A 75 -2.95 13.64 -4.33
N LEU A 76 -2.11 13.22 -3.39
CA LEU A 76 -1.00 14.02 -2.87
C LEU A 76 0.13 14.17 -3.89
N LEU A 77 0.47 13.12 -4.65
CA LEU A 77 1.53 13.19 -5.66
C LEU A 77 1.25 14.23 -6.76
N PRO A 78 0.13 14.19 -7.51
CA PRO A 78 -0.13 15.18 -8.55
C PRO A 78 -0.31 16.59 -7.96
N SER A 79 -0.93 16.71 -6.78
CA SER A 79 -1.06 18.00 -6.09
C SER A 79 0.32 18.61 -5.76
N ALA A 80 1.22 17.80 -5.19
CA ALA A 80 2.59 18.22 -4.92
C ALA A 80 3.36 18.60 -6.20
N VAL A 81 3.17 17.86 -7.30
CA VAL A 81 3.80 18.18 -8.58
C VAL A 81 3.29 19.51 -9.14
N ILE A 82 1.97 19.72 -9.16
CA ILE A 82 1.33 20.94 -9.66
C ILE A 82 1.81 22.15 -8.84
N THR A 83 1.77 22.05 -7.52
CA THR A 83 2.21 23.13 -6.62
C THR A 83 3.69 23.46 -6.83
N LEU A 84 4.56 22.46 -6.95
CA LEU A 84 5.99 22.67 -7.25
C LEU A 84 6.20 23.37 -8.60
N VAL A 85 5.45 23.00 -9.64
CA VAL A 85 5.51 23.64 -10.96
C VAL A 85 5.08 25.11 -10.89
N LEU A 86 3.97 25.40 -10.19
CA LEU A 86 3.48 26.77 -10.01
C LEU A 86 4.49 27.62 -9.23
N ILE A 87 5.02 27.09 -8.12
CA ILE A 87 6.08 27.74 -7.33
C ILE A 87 7.31 27.98 -8.20
N GLY A 88 7.75 26.99 -8.99
CA GLY A 88 8.87 27.14 -9.91
C GLY A 88 8.64 28.20 -10.98
N ARG A 89 7.39 28.44 -11.41
CA ARG A 89 7.05 29.52 -12.34
C ARG A 89 7.02 30.90 -11.68
N ILE A 90 6.61 30.98 -10.42
CA ILE A 90 6.58 32.23 -9.65
C ILE A 90 8.01 32.62 -9.20
N LEU A 91 8.83 31.65 -8.81
CA LEU A 91 10.21 31.84 -8.36
C LEU A 91 11.24 31.93 -9.50
N ARG A 92 10.84 31.69 -10.75
CA ARG A 92 11.61 32.14 -11.91
C ARG A 92 11.17 33.57 -12.22
N PRO A 93 11.79 34.62 -11.64
CA PRO A 93 11.57 35.96 -12.13
C PRO A 93 11.90 35.92 -13.62
N ARG A 94 11.00 36.47 -14.44
CA ARG A 94 11.21 36.75 -15.86
C ARG A 94 12.65 37.25 -16.00
N LYS A 95 13.55 36.39 -16.50
CA LYS A 95 14.92 36.78 -16.81
C LYS A 95 14.78 38.00 -17.71
N GLU A 96 15.14 39.12 -17.13
CA GLU A 96 15.20 40.47 -17.66
C GLU A 96 15.14 40.53 -19.19
N GLN A 97 14.01 40.98 -19.74
CA GLN A 97 14.02 41.62 -21.07
C GLN A 97 14.29 43.10 -20.83
N SER A 98 15.56 43.45 -20.64
CA SER A 98 16.05 44.83 -20.66
C SER A 98 15.98 45.35 -22.10
N GLN A 99 14.92 46.11 -22.41
CA GLN A 99 14.94 47.12 -23.48
C GLN A 99 13.94 48.24 -23.16
N PRO A 100 14.39 49.43 -22.72
CA PRO A 100 13.55 50.62 -22.74
C PRO A 100 13.59 51.20 -24.16
N LYS A 101 12.57 50.92 -24.99
CA LYS A 101 12.38 51.69 -26.22
C LYS A 101 11.68 53.00 -25.86
N ALA A 102 12.48 54.08 -25.82
CA ALA A 102 12.00 55.45 -25.77
C ALA A 102 11.01 55.67 -26.94
N TYR A 103 9.73 55.88 -26.60
CA TYR A 103 8.72 56.31 -27.56
C TYR A 103 8.80 57.83 -27.70
N ARG A 104 9.23 58.29 -28.88
CA ARG A 104 9.17 59.70 -29.29
C ARG A 104 7.80 59.92 -29.94
N SER A 105 6.91 60.70 -29.32
CA SER A 105 5.61 61.05 -29.91
C SER A 105 5.79 62.05 -31.06
N PRO A 106 5.23 61.80 -32.24
CA PRO A 106 5.08 62.80 -33.27
C PRO A 106 3.61 63.24 -33.39
N ILE A 107 3.45 64.57 -33.31
CA ILE A 107 2.49 65.40 -34.04
C ILE A 107 1.58 66.25 -33.14
N GLU A 108 1.88 67.54 -33.21
CA GLU A 108 1.18 68.67 -32.64
C GLU A 108 -0.17 68.89 -33.33
N VAL A 109 -1.10 69.47 -32.58
CA VAL A 109 -2.48 69.77 -32.97
C VAL A 109 -2.48 70.96 -33.93
N ILE A 110 -3.09 70.81 -35.10
CA ILE A 110 -3.45 71.96 -35.93
C ILE A 110 -4.74 72.54 -35.32
N GLU A 111 -4.63 73.68 -34.67
CA GLU A 111 -5.78 74.51 -34.27
C GLU A 111 -6.51 75.00 -35.53
N GLY A 112 -7.84 74.97 -35.47
CA GLY A 112 -8.74 74.97 -36.62
C GLY A 112 -8.63 76.16 -37.56
N GLU A 113 -8.84 75.89 -38.85
CA GLU A 113 -9.25 76.89 -39.82
C GLU A 113 -10.67 77.38 -39.47
N GLU A 114 -10.75 78.65 -39.08
CA GLU A 114 -11.97 79.40 -38.82
C GLU A 114 -12.65 79.81 -40.15
N TYR A 115 -13.98 79.88 -40.10
CA TYR A 115 -14.87 80.13 -41.23
C TYR A 115 -14.82 81.59 -41.75
N VAL A 116 -15.09 81.70 -43.05
CA VAL A 116 -15.17 82.86 -43.97
C VAL A 116 -15.95 84.09 -43.47
N THR A 117 -15.48 85.32 -43.80
CA THR A 117 -16.35 86.45 -44.16
C THR A 117 -15.70 87.34 -45.24
N HIS A 118 -16.44 87.60 -46.31
CA HIS A 118 -16.26 88.69 -47.27
C HIS A 118 -17.28 89.78 -46.95
#